data_AF-A0A367J3Z1-F1
#
_entry.id   AF-A0A367J3Z1-F1
#
_cell.length_a   1.000
_cell.length_b   1.000
_cell.length_c   1.000
_cell.angle_alpha   90.00
_cell.angle_beta   90.00
_cell.angle_gamma   90.00
#
_symmetry.space_group_name_H-M   'P 1'
#
loop_
_entity.id
_entity.type
_entity.pdbx_description
1 polymer ?
#
loop_
_entity_poly.entity_id
_entity_poly.type
_entity_poly.pdbx_seq_one_letter_code
_entity_poly.pdbx_strand_id
1 'polypeptide(L)'
;MQCQWFMVEEGHAYLRKKEYGKALKRFHSIEKIYTDYYDDQFDFHSYCLRKLTLRAYVNALKWEDKNKLNPFYLKAAKGAVDAYLALADKPKTVEQEIDESNMTEAEKKKARNKARRAALKAQQEAEAKKGK
;
A
#
# COMPACT_ATOMS: atom_id res chain seq x y z
N MET A 1 11.30 -3.29 11.39
CA MET A 1 12.55 -3.92 10.91
C MET A 1 12.49 -3.97 9.37
N GLN A 2 13.47 -3.37 8.67
CA GLN A 2 13.47 -3.18 7.21
C GLN A 2 13.97 -4.43 6.44
N CYS A 3 13.29 -5.56 6.63
CA CYS A 3 13.67 -6.84 6.01
C CYS A 3 13.12 -6.96 4.58
N GLN A 4 13.75 -6.28 3.61
CA GLN A 4 13.20 -6.12 2.26
C GLN A 4 13.04 -7.45 1.50
N TRP A 5 14.01 -8.37 1.60
CA TRP A 5 13.96 -9.65 0.87
C TRP A 5 12.70 -10.44 1.23
N PHE A 6 12.36 -10.51 2.52
CA PHE A 6 11.21 -11.24 3.01
C PHE A 6 9.91 -10.57 2.55
N MET A 7 9.83 -9.25 2.66
CA MET A 7 8.65 -8.49 2.25
C MET A 7 8.35 -8.64 0.75
N VAL A 8 9.40 -8.66 -0.09
CA VAL A 8 9.26 -8.88 -1.54
C VAL A 8 8.70 -10.27 -1.83
N GLU A 9 9.32 -11.31 -1.26
CA GLU A 9 8.88 -12.70 -1.49
C GLU A 9 7.47 -12.96 -0.95
N GLU A 10 7.14 -12.39 0.21
CA GLU A 10 5.80 -12.46 0.79
C GLU A 10 4.76 -11.73 -0.08
N GLY A 11 5.10 -10.53 -0.59
CA GLY A 11 4.24 -9.78 -1.52
C GLY A 11 3.95 -10.57 -2.80
N HIS A 12 4.98 -11.18 -3.40
CA HIS A 12 4.82 -12.04 -4.57
C HIS A 12 4.03 -13.31 -4.25
N ALA A 13 4.16 -13.89 -3.05
CA ALA A 13 3.36 -15.03 -2.64
C ALA A 13 1.87 -14.68 -2.55
N TYR A 14 1.50 -13.52 -1.97
CA TYR A 14 0.12 -13.03 -1.96
C TYR A 14 -0.41 -12.74 -3.37
N LEU A 15 0.44 -12.19 -4.24
CA LEU A 15 0.09 -11.92 -5.64
C LEU A 15 -0.28 -13.21 -6.38
N ARG A 16 0.51 -14.29 -6.21
CA ARG A 16 0.22 -15.62 -6.78
C ARG A 16 -1.10 -16.20 -6.24
N LYS A 17 -1.44 -15.92 -4.99
CA LYS A 17 -2.72 -16.32 -4.37
C LYS A 17 -3.91 -15.45 -4.78
N LYS A 18 -3.69 -14.43 -5.61
CA LYS A 18 -4.71 -13.42 -5.99
C LYS A 18 -5.26 -12.62 -4.79
N GLU A 19 -4.52 -12.58 -3.68
CA GLU A 19 -4.82 -11.77 -2.50
C GLU A 19 -4.24 -10.35 -2.68
N TYR A 20 -4.76 -9.60 -3.66
CA TYR A 20 -4.15 -8.35 -4.12
C TYR A 20 -4.01 -7.28 -3.03
N GLY A 21 -4.98 -7.17 -2.11
CA GLY A 21 -4.91 -6.21 -1.02
C GLY A 21 -3.72 -6.43 -0.08
N LYS A 22 -3.43 -7.69 0.27
CA LYS A 22 -2.27 -8.05 1.10
C LYS A 22 -0.96 -7.88 0.32
N ALA A 23 -0.95 -8.25 -0.96
CA ALA A 23 0.20 -8.04 -1.84
C ALA A 23 0.57 -6.55 -1.93
N LEU A 24 -0.40 -5.69 -2.25
CA LEU A 24 -0.20 -4.24 -2.33
C LEU A 24 0.26 -3.65 -0.99
N LYS A 25 -0.29 -4.10 0.15
CA LYS A 25 0.18 -3.67 1.47
C LYS A 25 1.67 -3.96 1.68
N ARG A 26 2.16 -5.12 1.22
CA ARG A 26 3.59 -5.47 1.30
C ARG A 26 4.43 -4.64 0.36
N PHE A 27 4.02 -4.47 -0.90
CA PHE A 27 4.76 -3.65 -1.85
C PHE A 27 4.84 -2.17 -1.44
N HIS A 28 3.77 -1.60 -0.89
CA HIS A 28 3.76 -0.25 -0.34
C HIS A 28 4.63 -0.10 0.92
N SER A 29 4.73 -1.15 1.73
CA SER A 29 5.65 -1.15 2.87
C SER A 29 7.11 -1.02 2.41
N ILE A 30 7.45 -1.58 1.25
CA ILE A 30 8.78 -1.44 0.66
C ILE A 30 8.96 -0.02 0.13
N GLU A 31 7.99 0.53 -0.61
CA GLU A 31 8.05 1.93 -1.08
C GLU A 31 8.29 2.90 0.08
N LYS A 32 7.58 2.71 1.19
CA LYS A 32 7.76 3.52 2.40
C LYS A 32 9.20 3.49 2.93
N ILE A 33 9.89 2.35 2.90
CA ILE A 33 11.29 2.25 3.34
C ILE A 33 12.19 3.20 2.55
N TYR A 34 11.97 3.31 1.23
CA TYR A 34 12.78 4.20 0.38
C TYR A 34 12.39 5.67 0.55
N THR A 35 11.14 5.96 0.86
CA THR A 35 10.70 7.31 1.24
C THR A 35 11.32 7.72 2.57
N ASP A 36 11.33 6.83 3.56
CA ASP A 36 11.99 7.07 4.85
C ASP A 36 13.51 7.35 4.65
N TYR A 37 14.20 6.58 3.78
CA TYR A 37 15.61 6.87 3.44
C TYR A 37 15.82 8.26 2.84
N TYR A 38 14.96 8.64 1.89
CA TYR A 38 15.02 9.95 1.26
C TYR A 38 14.81 11.09 2.27
N ASP A 39 13.90 10.91 3.22
CA ASP A 39 13.63 11.90 4.27
C ASP A 39 14.77 11.98 5.29
N ASP A 40 15.37 10.84 5.66
CA ASP A 40 16.51 10.74 6.59
C ASP A 40 17.73 11.54 6.09
N GLN A 41 17.86 11.77 4.77
CA GLN A 41 18.96 12.57 4.21
C GLN A 41 18.99 14.01 4.73
N PHE A 42 17.82 14.56 5.14
CA PHE A 42 17.65 15.98 5.41
C PHE A 42 18.55 16.47 6.56
N ASP A 43 18.67 15.68 7.63
CA ASP A 43 19.50 16.00 8.79
C ASP A 43 21.01 16.03 8.45
N PHE A 44 21.41 15.28 7.41
CA PHE A 44 22.80 15.20 6.99
C PHE A 44 23.27 16.46 6.25
N HIS A 45 22.38 17.24 5.65
CA HIS A 45 22.74 18.49 4.98
C HIS A 45 23.46 19.46 5.93
N SER A 46 22.90 19.67 7.13
CA SER A 46 23.53 20.54 8.14
C SER A 46 24.60 19.81 8.94
N TYR A 47 24.37 18.55 9.28
CA TYR A 47 25.30 17.77 10.10
C TYR A 47 26.68 17.62 9.45
N CYS A 48 26.72 17.24 8.16
CA CYS A 48 27.97 16.99 7.45
C CYS A 48 28.79 18.27 7.22
N LEU A 49 28.11 19.41 7.01
CA LEU A 49 28.77 20.72 6.94
C LEU A 49 29.41 21.06 8.30
N ARG A 50 28.67 20.91 9.39
CA ARG A 50 29.16 21.20 10.75
C ARG A 50 30.32 20.28 11.17
N LYS A 51 30.32 19.02 10.75
CA LYS A 51 31.35 18.03 11.07
C LYS A 51 32.46 17.93 10.03
N LEU A 52 32.41 18.74 8.97
CA LEU A 52 33.40 18.78 7.88
C LEU A 52 33.61 17.42 7.20
N THR A 53 32.57 16.59 7.11
CA THR A 53 32.59 15.26 6.48
C THR A 53 32.13 15.31 5.00
N LEU A 54 32.58 16.31 4.26
CA LEU A 54 32.07 16.65 2.91
C LEU A 54 32.20 15.51 1.88
N ARG A 55 33.29 14.72 1.92
CA ARG A 55 33.45 13.57 1.02
C ARG A 55 32.36 12.52 1.23
N ALA A 56 32.05 12.21 2.50
CA ALA A 56 30.99 11.27 2.84
C ALA A 56 29.61 11.82 2.46
N TYR A 57 29.39 13.13 2.67
CA TYR A 57 28.15 13.80 2.27
C TYR A 57 27.87 13.70 0.77
N VAL A 58 28.84 14.05 -0.08
CA VAL A 58 28.68 13.95 -1.54
C VAL A 58 28.45 12.49 -1.97
N ASN A 59 29.09 11.52 -1.31
CA ASN A 59 28.85 10.10 -1.58
C ASN A 59 27.43 9.66 -1.18
N ALA A 60 26.92 10.16 -0.05
CA ALA A 60 25.55 9.89 0.39
C ALA A 60 24.52 10.45 -0.60
N LEU A 61 24.69 11.70 -1.06
CA LEU A 61 23.82 12.30 -2.08
C LEU A 61 23.79 11.46 -3.37
N LYS A 62 24.95 11.07 -3.87
CA LYS A 62 25.06 10.21 -5.07
C LYS A 62 24.43 8.82 -4.88
N TRP A 63 24.38 8.33 -3.63
CA TRP A 63 23.74 7.07 -3.29
C TRP A 63 22.21 7.23 -3.28
N GLU A 64 21.69 8.30 -2.68
CA GLU A 64 20.25 8.60 -2.64
C GLU A 64 19.65 8.77 -4.04
N ASP A 65 20.35 9.45 -4.96
CA ASP A 65 19.95 9.61 -6.37
C ASP A 65 19.68 8.27 -7.08
N LYS A 66 20.28 7.19 -6.59
CA LYS A 66 20.22 5.84 -7.18
C LYS A 66 19.48 4.83 -6.31
N ASN A 67 18.94 5.24 -5.16
CA ASN A 67 18.40 4.32 -4.16
C ASN A 67 17.25 3.46 -4.74
N LYS A 68 16.36 4.07 -5.53
CA LYS A 68 15.24 3.39 -6.21
C LYS A 68 15.66 2.44 -7.36
N LEU A 69 16.94 2.41 -7.75
CA LEU A 69 17.46 1.39 -8.68
C LEU A 69 17.72 0.05 -7.99
N ASN A 70 17.58 -0.02 -6.66
CA ASN A 70 17.78 -1.25 -5.92
C ASN A 70 16.84 -2.37 -6.42
N PRO A 71 17.35 -3.60 -6.65
CA PRO A 71 16.54 -4.72 -7.13
C PRO A 71 15.29 -5.01 -6.30
N PHE A 72 15.31 -4.78 -4.98
CA PHE A 72 14.14 -5.01 -4.13
C PHE A 72 13.03 -3.99 -4.41
N TYR A 73 13.37 -2.70 -4.58
CA TYR A 73 12.41 -1.68 -4.99
C TYR A 73 11.79 -2.02 -6.35
N LEU A 74 12.62 -2.34 -7.34
CA LEU A 74 12.14 -2.65 -8.69
C LEU A 74 11.23 -3.88 -8.73
N LYS A 75 11.58 -4.95 -8.00
CA LYS A 75 10.73 -6.14 -7.85
C LYS A 75 9.38 -5.79 -7.22
N ALA A 76 9.39 -5.01 -6.14
CA ALA A 76 8.17 -4.59 -5.46
C ALA A 76 7.29 -3.69 -6.34
N ALA A 77 7.88 -2.71 -7.03
CA ALA A 77 7.18 -1.81 -7.93
C ALA A 77 6.54 -2.59 -9.08
N LYS A 78 7.26 -3.52 -9.70
CA LYS A 78 6.70 -4.40 -10.74
C LYS A 78 5.53 -5.24 -10.21
N GLY A 79 5.70 -5.87 -9.03
CA GLY A 79 4.63 -6.64 -8.40
C GLY A 79 3.39 -5.81 -8.06
N ALA A 80 3.58 -4.54 -7.65
CA ALA A 80 2.48 -3.63 -7.41
C ALA A 80 1.74 -3.26 -8.70
N VAL A 81 2.46 -2.96 -9.78
CA VAL A 81 1.87 -2.69 -11.10
C VAL A 81 1.04 -3.89 -11.57
N ASP A 82 1.59 -5.10 -11.49
CA ASP A 82 0.88 -6.33 -11.86
C ASP A 82 -0.42 -6.51 -11.04
N ALA A 83 -0.38 -6.20 -9.74
CA ALA A 83 -1.55 -6.26 -8.86
C ALA A 83 -2.61 -5.21 -9.24
N TYR A 84 -2.20 -3.99 -9.55
CA TYR A 84 -3.10 -2.91 -9.95
C TYR A 84 -3.78 -3.19 -11.30
N LEU A 85 -3.03 -3.67 -12.29
CA LEU A 85 -3.59 -4.09 -13.58
C LEU A 85 -4.62 -5.19 -13.40
N ALA A 86 -4.30 -6.22 -12.60
CA ALA A 86 -5.23 -7.32 -12.33
C ALA A 86 -6.52 -6.89 -11.59
N LEU A 87 -6.47 -5.79 -10.83
CA LEU A 87 -7.64 -5.17 -10.19
C LEU A 87 -8.43 -4.31 -11.18
N ALA A 88 -7.76 -3.61 -12.10
CA ALA A 88 -8.41 -2.78 -13.11
C ALA A 88 -9.18 -3.62 -14.14
N ASP A 89 -8.62 -4.75 -14.56
CA ASP A 89 -9.24 -5.67 -15.54
C ASP A 89 -10.47 -6.41 -14.99
N LYS A 90 -10.65 -6.42 -13.67
CA LYS A 90 -11.82 -7.01 -12.99
C LYS A 90 -12.76 -5.89 -12.54
N PRO A 91 -13.76 -5.50 -13.34
CA PRO A 91 -14.74 -4.51 -12.89
C PRO A 91 -15.39 -5.02 -11.60
N LYS A 92 -15.39 -4.19 -10.55
CA LYS A 92 -16.05 -4.48 -9.27
C LYS A 92 -17.52 -4.83 -9.52
N THR A 93 -17.86 -6.11 -9.57
CA THR A 93 -19.23 -6.55 -9.29
C THR A 93 -19.48 -6.19 -7.83
N VAL A 94 -20.49 -5.37 -7.60
CA VAL A 94 -20.85 -4.67 -6.34
C VAL A 94 -21.08 -5.62 -5.14
N GLU A 95 -20.91 -6.93 -5.32
CA GLU A 95 -21.18 -7.97 -4.32
C GLU A 95 -19.94 -8.46 -3.57
N GLN A 96 -18.71 -8.11 -4.01
CA GLN A 96 -17.46 -8.55 -3.37
C GLN A 96 -16.84 -7.47 -2.48
N GLU A 97 -17.64 -6.84 -1.62
CA GLU A 97 -17.11 -6.03 -0.51
C GLU A 97 -17.66 -6.57 0.81
N ILE A 98 -17.10 -7.69 1.26
CA ILE A 98 -16.60 -7.90 2.63
C ILE A 98 -15.57 -9.04 2.51
N ASP A 99 -14.29 -8.76 2.75
CA ASP A 99 -13.28 -9.81 3.02
C ASP A 99 -13.63 -10.47 4.35
N GLU A 100 -14.46 -11.51 4.28
CA GLU A 100 -14.98 -12.27 5.42
C GLU A 100 -13.95 -13.26 6.01
N SER A 101 -12.70 -13.25 5.54
CA SER A 101 -11.69 -14.25 5.93
C SER A 101 -11.20 -14.11 7.37
N ASN A 102 -11.32 -12.93 8.00
CA ASN A 102 -10.79 -12.63 9.34
C ASN A 102 -11.85 -12.19 10.36
N MET A 103 -13.14 -12.33 10.06
CA MET A 103 -14.21 -11.90 10.98
C MET A 103 -14.88 -13.10 11.65
N THR A 104 -15.11 -13.00 12.96
CA THR A 104 -15.95 -13.97 13.67
C THR A 104 -17.40 -13.88 13.19
N GLU A 105 -18.18 -14.96 13.30
CA GLU A 105 -19.59 -14.98 12.82
C GLU A 105 -20.45 -13.82 13.35
N ALA A 106 -20.16 -13.37 14.58
CA ALA A 106 -20.81 -12.22 15.22
C ALA A 106 -20.51 -10.89 14.48
N GLU A 107 -19.26 -10.70 14.04
CA GLU A 107 -18.84 -9.51 13.31
C GLU A 107 -19.38 -9.51 11.88
N LYS A 108 -19.44 -10.69 11.23
CA LYS A 108 -20.06 -10.87 9.90
C LYS A 108 -21.53 -10.49 9.91
N LYS A 109 -22.29 -10.91 10.94
CA LYS A 109 -23.71 -10.53 11.10
C LYS A 109 -23.87 -9.03 11.34
N LYS A 110 -22.96 -8.41 12.09
CA LYS A 110 -22.98 -6.97 12.38
C LYS A 110 -22.65 -6.13 11.14
N ALA A 111 -21.67 -6.53 10.34
CA ALA A 111 -21.31 -5.87 9.09
C ALA A 111 -22.43 -5.96 8.04
N ARG A 112 -23.02 -7.15 7.84
CA ARG A 112 -24.16 -7.34 6.91
C ARG A 112 -25.39 -6.53 7.32
N ASN A 113 -25.70 -6.47 8.61
CA ASN A 113 -26.82 -5.66 9.12
C ASN A 113 -26.55 -4.15 9.01
N LYS A 114 -25.29 -3.71 9.18
CA LYS A 114 -24.90 -2.30 8.99
C LYS A 114 -24.99 -1.89 7.52
N ALA A 115 -24.50 -2.74 6.61
CA ALA A 115 -24.59 -2.52 5.17
C ALA A 115 -26.04 -2.47 4.68
N ARG A 116 -26.89 -3.42 5.12
CA ARG A 116 -28.32 -3.44 4.78
C ARG A 116 -29.06 -2.21 5.30
N ARG A 117 -28.74 -1.72 6.50
CA ARG A 117 -29.32 -0.48 7.05
C ARG A 117 -28.87 0.77 6.29
N ALA A 118 -27.60 0.83 5.86
CA ALA A 118 -27.09 1.94 5.07
C ALA A 118 -27.72 1.97 3.67
N ALA A 119 -27.89 0.81 3.03
CA ALA A 119 -28.56 0.69 1.74
C ALA A 119 -30.04 1.11 1.83
N LEU A 120 -30.75 0.69 2.88
CA LEU A 120 -32.16 1.08 3.09
C LEU A 120 -32.30 2.59 3.29
N LYS A 121 -31.40 3.22 4.07
CA LYS A 121 -31.40 4.67 4.26
C LYS A 121 -31.07 5.42 2.98
N ALA A 122 -30.11 4.94 2.20
CA ALA A 122 -29.77 5.55 0.91
C ALA A 122 -30.93 5.45 -0.10
N GLN A 123 -31.68 4.34 -0.09
CA GLN A 123 -32.90 4.20 -0.91
C GLN A 123 -34.00 5.16 -0.46
N GLN A 124 -34.25 5.29 0.84
CA GLN A 124 -35.25 6.22 1.37
C GLN A 124 -34.89 7.69 1.10
N GLU A 125 -33.61 8.08 1.19
CA GLU A 125 -33.16 9.43 0.85
C GLU A 125 -33.21 9.71 -0.65
N ALA A 126 -33.00 8.70 -1.50
CA ALA A 126 -33.15 8.81 -2.94
C ALA A 126 -34.62 8.94 -3.37
N GLU A 127 -35.54 8.22 -2.72
CA GLU A 127 -36.99 8.35 -2.92
C GLU A 127 -37.51 9.71 -2.43
N ALA A 128 -37.03 10.20 -1.29
CA ALA A 128 -37.39 11.52 -0.76
C ALA A 128 -36.91 12.69 -1.65
N LYS A 129 -35.82 12.50 -2.41
CA LYS A 129 -35.32 13.48 -3.39
C LYS A 129 -36.01 13.42 -4.75
N LYS A 130 -36.66 12.30 -5.10
CA LYS A 130 -37.45 12.17 -6.33
C LYS A 130 -38.90 12.67 -6.17
N GLY A 131 -39.37 12.85 -4.95
CA GLY A 131 -40.71 13.36 -4.63
C GLY A 131 -40.80 14.88 -4.41
N LYS A 132 -39.80 15.66 -4.85
CA LYS A 132 -39.82 17.13 -4.84
C LYS A 132 -39.67 17.68 -6.24
#